data_AF-A0A316G1A5-F1
#
_entry.id   AF-A0A316G1A5-F1
#
_cell.length_a   1.000
_cell.length_b   1.000
_cell.length_c   1.000
_cell.angle_alpha   90.00
_cell.angle_beta   90.00
_cell.angle_gamma   90.00
#
_symmetry.space_group_name_H-M   'P 1'
#
loop_
_entity.id
_entity.type
_entity.pdbx_description
1 polymer ?
#
loop_
_entity_poly.entity_id
_entity_poly.type
_entity_poly.pdbx_seq_one_letter_code
_entity_poly.pdbx_strand_id
1 'polypeptide(L)' 'MATCNLCPPGQRDIPDAEMPAHLRAVHPDVAADGTRAGDGSTIVHDASLEPSADAPAEEGEWR' A
#
# COMPACT_ATOMS: atom_id res chain seq x y z
N MET A 1 -7.38 6.99 7.52
CA MET A 1 -7.60 6.70 6.09
C MET A 1 -6.44 5.85 5.64
N ALA A 2 -6.69 4.79 4.89
CA ALA A 2 -5.66 3.92 4.35
C ALA A 2 -5.57 4.07 2.83
N THR A 3 -4.36 3.97 2.31
CA THR A 3 -4.07 4.14 0.88
C THR A 3 -3.98 2.79 0.19
N CYS A 4 -4.92 2.47 -0.69
CA CYS A 4 -4.86 1.30 -1.56
C CYS A 4 -3.98 1.61 -2.79
N ASN A 5 -2.74 1.15 -2.78
CA ASN A 5 -1.80 1.39 -3.89
C ASN A 5 -2.14 0.63 -5.19
N LEU A 6 -3.05 -0.35 -5.12
CA LEU A 6 -3.53 -1.12 -6.28
C LEU A 6 -4.56 -0.34 -7.11
N CYS A 7 -5.19 0.68 -6.53
CA CYS A 7 -6.12 1.54 -7.24
C CYS A 7 -5.39 2.60 -8.07
N PRO A 8 -6.00 3.05 -9.19
CA PRO A 8 -5.47 4.15 -9.97
C PRO A 8 -5.39 5.44 -9.13
N PRO A 9 -4.48 6.37 -9.49
CA PRO A 9 -4.35 7.64 -8.79
C PRO A 9 -5.70 8.38 -8.79
N GLY A 10 -6.15 8.82 -7.61
CA GLY A 10 -7.45 9.47 -7.39
C GLY A 10 -8.53 8.57 -6.77
N GLN A 11 -8.29 7.25 -6.64
CA GLN A 11 -9.21 6.30 -5.97
C GLN A 11 -8.50 5.47 -4.89
N ARG A 12 -7.39 5.99 -4.35
CA ARG A 12 -6.54 5.24 -3.40
C ARG A 12 -6.97 5.41 -1.95
N ASP A 13 -7.63 6.51 -1.63
CA ASP A 13 -8.04 6.82 -0.26
C ASP A 13 -9.32 6.06 0.11
N ILE A 14 -9.16 5.04 0.95
CA ILE A 14 -10.27 4.22 1.46
C ILE A 14 -10.24 4.29 3.00
N PRO A 15 -11.40 4.40 3.67
CA PRO A 15 -11.44 4.33 5.12
C PRO A 15 -10.83 3.01 5.64
N ASP A 16 -10.01 3.07 6.69
CA ASP A 16 -9.33 1.88 7.24
C ASP A 16 -10.32 0.76 7.60
N ALA A 17 -11.48 1.13 8.14
CA ALA A 17 -12.55 0.20 8.48
C ALA A 17 -13.17 -0.50 7.25
N GLU A 18 -13.07 0.12 6.07
CA GLU A 18 -13.62 -0.40 4.82
C GLU A 18 -12.58 -1.13 3.96
N MET A 19 -11.28 -0.97 4.25
CA MET A 19 -10.20 -1.59 3.49
C MET A 19 -10.34 -3.12 3.32
N PRO A 20 -10.70 -3.90 4.36
CA PRO A 20 -10.86 -5.35 4.20
C PRO A 20 -12.02 -5.71 3.26
N ALA A 21 -13.09 -4.91 3.26
CA ALA A 21 -14.23 -5.12 2.37
C ALA A 21 -13.89 -4.69 0.93
N HIS A 22 -13.20 -3.56 0.78
CA HIS A 22 -12.69 -3.06 -0.50
C HIS A 22 -11.78 -4.09 -1.18
N LEU A 23 -10.78 -4.64 -0.47
CA LEU A 23 -9.86 -5.63 -1.03
C LEU A 23 -10.61 -6.86 -1.54
N ARG A 24 -11.56 -7.42 -0.78
CA ARG A 24 -12.34 -8.59 -1.22
C ARG A 24 -13.24 -8.30 -2.43
N ALA A 25 -13.76 -7.08 -2.56
CA ALA A 25 -14.70 -6.72 -3.62
C ALA A 25 -13.99 -6.30 -4.93
N VAL A 26 -12.90 -5.55 -4.82
CA VAL A 26 -12.21 -4.92 -5.97
C VAL A 26 -10.96 -5.69 -6.37
N HIS A 27 -10.33 -6.38 -5.42
CA HIS A 27 -9.07 -7.09 -5.60
C HIS A 27 -9.17 -8.54 -5.10
N PRO A 28 -9.98 -9.40 -5.74
CA PRO A 28 -10.20 -10.79 -5.28
C PRO A 28 -8.91 -11.63 -5.25
N ASP A 29 -7.90 -11.23 -6.02
CA ASP A 29 -6.56 -11.84 -6.02
C ASP A 29 -5.66 -11.38 -4.85
N VAL A 30 -6.16 -10.53 -3.94
CA VAL A 30 -5.44 -10.05 -2.77
C VAL A 30 -6.04 -10.68 -1.52
N ALA A 31 -5.19 -11.38 -0.78
CA ALA A 31 -5.54 -12.00 0.49
C ALA A 31 -5.81 -10.94 1.57
N ALA A 32 -6.45 -11.36 2.67
CA ALA A 32 -6.88 -10.44 3.73
C ALA A 32 -5.73 -9.76 4.48
N ASP A 33 -4.53 -10.30 4.39
CA ASP A 33 -3.26 -9.74 4.88
C ASP A 33 -2.62 -8.74 3.90
N GLY A 34 -3.27 -8.47 2.76
CA GLY A 34 -2.77 -7.55 1.74
C GLY A 34 -1.80 -8.21 0.75
N THR A 35 -1.63 -9.54 0.78
CA THR A 35 -0.73 -10.27 -0.13
C THR A 35 -1.44 -10.59 -1.45
N ARG A 36 -0.86 -10.17 -2.57
CA ARG A 36 -1.39 -10.42 -3.92
C ARG A 36 -0.90 -11.77 -4.47
N ALA A 37 -1.82 -12.62 -4.92
CA ALA A 37 -1.51 -13.98 -5.38
C ALA A 37 -0.67 -14.04 -6.67
N GLY A 38 -0.82 -13.05 -7.56
CA GLY A 38 -0.16 -13.08 -8.88
C GLY A 38 1.34 -12.87 -8.85
N ASP A 39 1.83 -12.04 -7.94
CA ASP A 39 3.24 -11.64 -7.87
C ASP A 39 3.82 -11.70 -6.43
N GLY A 40 3.01 -12.04 -5.44
CA GLY A 40 3.42 -12.16 -4.04
C GLY A 40 3.66 -10.82 -3.33
N SER A 41 3.36 -9.68 -3.96
CA SER A 41 3.54 -8.37 -3.33
C SER A 41 2.54 -8.16 -2.18
N THR A 42 3.02 -7.61 -1.07
CA THR A 42 2.20 -7.29 0.11
C THR A 42 1.99 -5.78 0.21
N ILE A 43 0.76 -5.36 0.47
CA ILE A 43 0.43 -3.96 0.78
C ILE A 43 1.03 -3.61 2.14
N VAL A 44 2.00 -2.71 2.17
CA VAL A 44 2.57 -2.18 3.42
C VAL A 44 1.70 -1.03 3.91
N HIS A 45 1.22 -1.11 5.16
CA HIS A 45 0.53 0.00 5.81
C HIS A 45 1.54 1.06 6.27
N ASP A 46 1.21 2.33 6.06
CA ASP A 46 2.05 3.48 6.39
C ASP A 46 2.50 3.47 7.87
N ALA A 47 1.62 3.02 8.78
CA ALA A 47 1.94 2.87 10.20
C ALA A 47 2.93 1.74 10.53
N SER A 48 3.24 0.85 9.59
CA SER A 48 4.28 -0.19 9.73
C SER A 48 5.62 0.24 9.14
N LEU A 49 5.65 1.34 8.38
CA LEU A 49 6.88 1.97 7.96
C LEU A 49 7.33 2.86 9.11
N GLU A 50 8.08 2.29 10.07
CA GLU A 50 8.94 3.10 10.91
C GLU A 50 9.77 3.99 9.95
N PRO A 51 9.82 5.31 10.13
CA PRO A 51 10.70 6.13 9.31
C PRO A 51 12.10 5.56 9.51
N SER A 52 12.69 4.99 8.44
CA SER A 52 14.07 4.55 8.49
C SER A 52 14.90 5.78 8.86
N ALA A 53 15.30 5.85 10.13
CA ALA A 53 16.21 6.87 10.66
C ALA A 53 17.63 6.73 10.07
N ASP A 54 17.82 5.78 9.16
CA ASP A 54 19.05 5.43 8.48
C ASP A 54 18.85 5.48 6.95
N ALA A 55 18.36 6.61 6.44
CA ALA A 55 18.61 6.99 5.07
C ALA A 55 19.51 8.24 5.13
N PRO A 56 20.81 8.18 4.83
CA PRO A 56 21.54 9.39 4.53
C PRO A 56 20.79 10.08 3.39
N ALA A 57 20.45 11.35 3.58
CA ALA A 57 19.89 12.21 2.57
C ALA A 57 20.92 12.38 1.45
N GLU A 58 21.04 11.40 0.56
CA GLU A 58 21.73 11.58 -0.69
C GLU A 58 20.74 12.24 -1.64
N GLU A 59 20.78 13.57 -1.62
CA GLU A 59 20.25 14.45 -2.66
C GLU A 59 20.98 14.09 -3.98
N GLY A 60 20.53 13.01 -4.62
CA GLY A 60 20.93 12.66 -5.97
C GLY A 60 20.27 13.64 -6.94
N GLU A 61 21.04 14.61 -7.40
CA GLU A 61 20.73 15.47 -8.53
C GLU A 61 20.32 14.61 -9.74
N TRP A 62 19.02 14.56 -10.03
CA TRP A 62 18.48 13.94 -11.24
C TRP A 62 18.82 14.85 -12.42
N ARG A 63 19.94 14.57 -13.08
CA ARG A 63 20.34 15.17 -14.34
C ARG A 63 20.04 14.27 -15.53
#